data_AF-A0A962RI51-F1
#
_entry.id   AF-A0A962RI51-F1
#
_cell.length_a   1.000
_cell.length_b   1.000
_cell.length_c   1.000
_cell.angle_alpha   90.00
_cell.angle_beta   90.00
_cell.angle_gamma   90.00
#
_symmetry.space_group_name_H-M   'P 1'
#
loop_
_entity.id
_entity.type
_entity.pdbx_description
1 polymer ?
#
loop_
_entity_poly.entity_id
_entity_poly.type
_entity_poly.pdbx_seq_one_letter_code
_entity_poly.pdbx_strand_id
1 'polypeptide(L)'
;MLMLKLLLVPLFLSLVSLASARWGPAIGGWLAGLPVVGGPILFLLAIERGPVFAADSAVAALNGLCGAIAFALVYAWAAVRLSWLESAISAVGAWLMVTAVLAVARPGLAVGALLVTVILFLVPRCFPTPLPFRPAVVLGRRELGLRMLAGALLTLFTTAVARPLGPTLTGMLAVFPILTLILAVFSHRNSGAGFCTILLRSMMGGLYSFVGFCVVLALTIPRLGTYTGFAVAVAAALGMHGLVRRWGMARRRMPR
;
A
#
# COMPACT_ATOMS: atom_id res chain seq x y z
N MET A 1 -22.24 -1.62 5.48
CA MET A 1 -20.89 -1.83 6.06
C MET A 1 -20.02 -2.73 5.19
N LEU A 2 -20.44 -3.97 4.87
CA LEU A 2 -19.70 -4.87 3.97
C LEU A 2 -19.61 -4.33 2.52
N MET A 3 -20.69 -3.75 1.99
CA MET A 3 -20.75 -3.21 0.61
C MET A 3 -19.75 -2.06 0.37
N LEU A 4 -19.52 -1.18 1.35
CA LEU A 4 -18.53 -0.11 1.22
C LEU A 4 -17.11 -0.69 1.19
N LYS A 5 -16.79 -1.67 2.05
CA LYS A 5 -15.52 -2.40 2.03
C LYS A 5 -15.32 -3.17 0.71
N LEU A 6 -16.40 -3.78 0.19
CA LEU A 6 -16.40 -4.61 -1.02
C LEU A 6 -16.34 -3.81 -2.32
N LEU A 7 -16.85 -2.58 -2.38
CA LEU A 7 -16.84 -1.77 -3.61
C LEU A 7 -15.64 -0.84 -3.69
N LEU A 8 -15.12 -0.38 -2.56
CA LEU A 8 -14.04 0.59 -2.55
C LEU A 8 -12.73 0.00 -3.08
N VAL A 9 -12.36 -1.22 -2.63
CA VAL A 9 -11.12 -1.88 -3.08
C VAL A 9 -11.17 -2.17 -4.58
N PRO A 10 -12.24 -2.76 -5.16
CA PRO A 10 -12.31 -3.01 -6.60
C PRO A 10 -12.41 -1.75 -7.44
N LEU A 11 -13.13 -0.71 -6.98
CA LEU A 11 -13.22 0.57 -7.69
C LEU A 11 -11.87 1.27 -7.73
N PHE A 12 -11.15 1.29 -6.60
CA PHE A 12 -9.82 1.90 -6.59
C PHE A 12 -8.81 1.08 -7.39
N LEU A 13 -8.85 -0.26 -7.28
CA LEU A 13 -8.04 -1.15 -8.10
C LEU A 13 -8.30 -0.93 -9.60
N SER A 14 -9.55 -0.73 -10.00
CA SER A 14 -9.90 -0.46 -11.40
C SER A 14 -9.38 0.92 -11.85
N LEU A 15 -9.53 1.97 -11.03
CA LEU A 15 -8.98 3.30 -11.30
C LEU A 15 -7.45 3.27 -11.45
N VAL A 16 -6.74 2.60 -10.54
CA VAL A 16 -5.28 2.46 -10.61
C VAL A 16 -4.85 1.63 -11.81
N SER A 17 -5.57 0.56 -12.13
CA SER A 17 -5.29 -0.27 -13.30
C SER A 17 -5.49 0.51 -14.60
N LEU A 18 -6.56 1.29 -14.71
CA LEU A 18 -6.83 2.19 -15.85
C LEU A 18 -5.78 3.29 -15.94
N ALA A 19 -5.39 3.87 -14.81
CA ALA A 19 -4.34 4.87 -14.77
C ALA A 19 -2.98 4.30 -15.22
N SER A 20 -2.68 3.07 -14.80
CA SER A 20 -1.49 2.33 -15.23
C SER A 20 -1.51 2.03 -16.73
N ALA A 21 -2.68 1.72 -17.28
CA ALA A 21 -2.85 1.46 -18.71
C ALA A 21 -2.73 2.74 -19.55
N ARG A 22 -3.30 3.86 -19.08
CA ARG A 22 -3.35 5.12 -19.82
C ARG A 22 -2.07 5.96 -19.70
N TRP A 23 -1.43 5.97 -18.52
CA TRP A 23 -0.30 6.85 -18.23
C TRP A 23 0.97 6.09 -17.79
N GLY A 24 0.94 4.76 -17.84
CA GLY A 24 2.09 3.89 -17.59
C GLY A 24 2.28 3.46 -16.12
N PRO A 25 3.18 2.49 -15.88
CA PRO A 25 3.37 1.86 -14.58
C PRO A 25 3.81 2.84 -13.49
N ALA A 26 4.56 3.89 -13.85
CA ALA A 26 5.05 4.86 -12.89
C ALA A 26 3.91 5.63 -12.19
N ILE A 27 2.92 6.11 -12.96
CA ILE A 27 1.78 6.85 -12.40
C ILE A 27 0.83 5.92 -11.67
N GLY A 28 0.61 4.72 -12.21
CA GLY A 28 -0.15 3.65 -11.55
C GLY A 28 0.36 3.36 -10.15
N GLY A 29 1.67 3.11 -10.03
CA GLY A 29 2.29 2.80 -8.74
C GLY A 29 2.22 3.98 -7.78
N TRP A 30 2.53 5.19 -8.23
CA TRP A 30 2.42 6.39 -7.39
C TRP A 30 1.01 6.55 -6.80
N LEU A 31 -0.04 6.43 -7.62
CA LEU A 31 -1.43 6.47 -7.15
C LEU A 31 -1.75 5.32 -6.19
N ALA A 32 -1.21 4.12 -6.43
CA ALA A 32 -1.44 2.95 -5.59
C ALA A 32 -0.96 3.12 -4.14
N GLY A 33 -0.03 4.05 -3.88
CA GLY A 33 0.49 4.32 -2.53
C GLY A 33 -0.42 5.19 -1.65
N LEU A 34 -1.54 5.70 -2.17
CA LEU A 34 -2.49 6.47 -1.37
C LEU A 34 -3.18 5.59 -0.31
N PRO A 35 -3.58 6.16 0.85
CA PRO A 35 -4.28 5.44 1.91
C PRO A 35 -5.76 5.17 1.58
N VAL A 36 -6.07 4.75 0.35
CA VAL A 36 -7.46 4.55 -0.10
C VAL A 36 -8.07 3.26 0.45
N VAL A 37 -7.24 2.27 0.81
CA VAL A 37 -7.71 1.05 1.48
C VAL A 37 -7.49 1.15 2.98
N GLY A 38 -6.27 1.49 3.40
CA GLY A 38 -5.94 1.58 4.81
C GLY A 38 -6.71 2.68 5.58
N GLY A 39 -6.94 3.85 4.96
CA GLY A 39 -7.66 4.95 5.58
C GLY A 39 -9.11 4.57 5.97
N PRO A 40 -9.93 4.07 5.02
CA PRO A 40 -11.29 3.63 5.32
C PRO A 40 -11.36 2.47 6.31
N ILE A 41 -10.39 1.55 6.30
CA ILE A 41 -10.30 0.51 7.34
C ILE A 41 -10.11 1.14 8.72
N LEU A 42 -9.16 2.06 8.86
CA LEU A 42 -8.91 2.78 10.11
C LEU A 42 -10.12 3.63 10.54
N PHE A 43 -10.87 4.21 9.59
CA PHE A 43 -12.07 4.99 9.88
C PHE A 43 -13.17 4.13 10.49
N LEU A 44 -13.38 2.95 9.90
CA LEU A 44 -14.36 2.00 10.42
C LEU A 44 -13.95 1.48 11.80
N LEU A 45 -12.66 1.22 12.02
CA LEU A 45 -12.15 0.87 13.35
C LEU A 45 -12.38 1.98 14.37
N ALA A 46 -12.23 3.25 13.99
CA ALA A 46 -12.51 4.37 14.88
C ALA A 46 -13.99 4.48 15.27
N ILE A 47 -14.89 4.14 14.36
CA ILE A 47 -16.33 4.08 14.64
C ILE A 47 -16.67 2.87 15.52
N GLU A 48 -16.11 1.70 15.20
CA GLU A 48 -16.43 0.43 15.87
C GLU A 48 -15.79 0.28 17.26
N ARG A 49 -14.57 0.82 17.44
CA ARG A 49 -13.72 0.59 18.63
C ARG A 49 -13.29 1.88 19.33
N GLY A 50 -13.64 3.05 18.79
CA GLY A 50 -13.32 4.35 19.36
C GLY A 50 -11.97 4.94 18.92
N PRO A 51 -11.71 6.22 19.26
CA PRO A 51 -10.59 7.00 18.75
C PRO A 51 -9.22 6.51 19.26
N VAL A 52 -9.13 6.05 20.51
CA VAL A 52 -7.86 5.55 21.10
C VAL A 52 -7.39 4.29 20.38
N PHE A 53 -8.29 3.33 20.17
CA PHE A 53 -7.99 2.11 19.41
C PHE A 53 -7.55 2.42 17.98
N ALA A 54 -8.17 3.41 17.34
CA ALA A 54 -7.80 3.84 16.00
C ALA A 54 -6.43 4.54 15.94
N ALA A 55 -6.05 5.29 16.98
CA ALA A 55 -4.71 5.87 17.08
C ALA A 55 -3.65 4.77 17.16
N ASP A 56 -3.84 3.77 18.03
CA ASP A 56 -2.92 2.63 18.16
C ASP A 56 -2.85 1.82 16.87
N SER A 57 -4.00 1.62 16.22
CA SER A 57 -4.09 0.96 14.92
C SER A 57 -3.37 1.74 13.83
N ALA A 58 -3.39 3.09 13.87
CA ALA A 58 -2.68 3.94 12.92
C ALA A 58 -1.15 3.86 13.10
N VAL A 59 -0.66 3.79 14.34
CA VAL A 59 0.77 3.54 14.63
C VAL A 59 1.17 2.15 14.16
N ALA A 60 0.35 1.14 14.40
CA ALA A 60 0.61 -0.22 13.92
C ALA A 60 0.58 -0.32 12.39
N ALA A 61 -0.32 0.40 11.73
CA ALA A 61 -0.39 0.52 10.27
C ALA A 61 0.86 1.19 9.69
N LEU A 62 1.34 2.27 10.32
CA LEU A 62 2.60 2.92 9.97
C LEU A 62 3.76 1.91 10.00
N ASN A 63 3.89 1.15 11.09
CA ASN A 63 4.91 0.11 11.20
C ASN A 63 4.73 -1.00 10.15
N GLY A 64 3.48 -1.39 9.87
CA GLY A 64 3.14 -2.36 8.84
C GLY A 64 3.59 -1.98 7.42
N LEU A 65 3.81 -0.69 7.14
CA LEU A 65 4.38 -0.24 5.86
C LEU A 65 5.77 -0.83 5.61
N CYS A 66 6.58 -1.09 6.64
CA CYS A 66 7.86 -1.79 6.46
C CYS A 66 7.66 -3.17 5.81
N GLY A 67 6.64 -3.91 6.25
CA GLY A 67 6.26 -5.18 5.65
C GLY A 67 5.80 -5.01 4.20
N ALA A 68 4.98 -4.00 3.91
CA ALA A 68 4.52 -3.71 2.55
C ALA A 68 5.67 -3.31 1.60
N ILE A 69 6.68 -2.59 2.12
CA ILE A 69 7.89 -2.23 1.37
C ILE A 69 8.74 -3.48 1.11
N ALA A 70 8.93 -4.34 2.11
CA ALA A 70 9.62 -5.62 1.96
C ALA A 70 8.94 -6.52 0.93
N PHE A 71 7.61 -6.61 0.97
CA PHE A 71 6.81 -7.29 -0.05
C PHE A 71 7.15 -6.78 -1.45
N ALA A 72 7.07 -5.46 -1.66
CA ALA A 72 7.28 -4.86 -2.97
C ALA A 72 8.71 -5.09 -3.50
N LEU A 73 9.71 -4.98 -2.62
CA LEU A 73 11.11 -5.18 -2.98
C LEU A 73 11.40 -6.65 -3.34
N VAL A 74 10.95 -7.58 -2.49
CA VAL A 74 11.15 -9.02 -2.71
C VAL A 74 10.41 -9.48 -3.95
N TYR A 75 9.17 -9.03 -4.17
CA TYR A 75 8.43 -9.34 -5.39
C TYR A 75 9.18 -8.84 -6.63
N ALA A 76 9.69 -7.61 -6.62
CA ALA A 76 10.40 -7.06 -7.77
C ALA A 76 11.67 -7.85 -8.12
N TRP A 77 12.45 -8.26 -7.12
CA TRP A 77 13.63 -9.11 -7.32
C TRP A 77 13.28 -10.53 -7.77
N ALA A 78 12.27 -11.14 -7.14
CA ALA A 78 11.79 -12.46 -7.52
C ALA A 78 11.26 -12.47 -8.96
N ALA A 79 10.52 -11.43 -9.37
CA ALA A 79 9.93 -11.34 -10.70
C ALA A 79 10.96 -11.31 -11.84
N VAL A 80 12.21 -10.92 -11.57
CA VAL A 80 13.29 -10.94 -12.58
C VAL A 80 13.71 -12.38 -12.93
N ARG A 81 13.48 -13.36 -12.05
CA ARG A 81 14.00 -14.72 -12.18
C ARG A 81 12.96 -15.83 -12.06
N LEU A 82 11.87 -15.57 -11.35
CA LEU A 82 10.88 -16.56 -10.94
C LEU A 82 9.52 -16.30 -11.61
N SER A 83 8.65 -17.31 -11.59
CA SER A 83 7.27 -17.16 -12.04
C SER A 83 6.50 -16.18 -11.14
N TRP A 84 5.34 -15.70 -11.63
CA TRP A 84 4.47 -14.80 -10.86
C TRP A 84 4.00 -15.40 -9.53
N LEU A 85 3.81 -16.72 -9.47
CA LEU A 85 3.33 -17.41 -8.28
C LEU A 85 4.44 -17.52 -7.23
N GLU A 86 5.64 -17.94 -7.62
CA GLU A 86 6.80 -18.00 -6.73
C GLU A 86 7.20 -16.61 -6.22
N SER A 87 7.08 -15.59 -7.07
CA SER A 87 7.28 -14.19 -6.69
C SER A 87 6.25 -13.72 -5.66
N ALA A 88 4.99 -14.11 -5.83
CA ALA A 88 3.93 -13.80 -4.88
C ALA A 88 4.17 -14.49 -3.53
N ILE A 89 4.48 -15.79 -3.54
CA ILE A 89 4.71 -16.57 -2.31
C ILE A 89 5.91 -16.02 -1.54
N SER A 90 7.04 -15.76 -2.20
CA SER A 90 8.24 -15.19 -1.56
C SER A 90 7.97 -13.80 -0.99
N ALA A 91 7.25 -12.94 -1.71
CA ALA A 91 6.89 -11.61 -1.24
C ALA A 91 5.93 -11.65 -0.04
N VAL A 92 4.93 -12.53 -0.05
CA VAL A 92 4.03 -12.75 1.11
C VAL A 92 4.83 -13.28 2.30
N GLY A 93 5.77 -14.20 2.09
CA GLY A 93 6.67 -14.69 3.14
C GLY A 93 7.51 -13.58 3.77
N ALA A 94 8.08 -12.69 2.95
CA ALA A 94 8.82 -11.52 3.42
C ALA A 94 7.94 -10.54 4.21
N TRP A 95 6.72 -10.29 3.72
CA TRP A 95 5.74 -9.47 4.45
C TRP A 95 5.40 -10.07 5.82
N LEU A 96 5.12 -11.37 5.88
CA LEU A 96 4.81 -12.09 7.13
C LEU A 96 5.97 -11.99 8.12
N MET A 97 7.20 -12.24 7.67
CA MET A 97 8.40 -12.19 8.49
C MET A 97 8.61 -10.80 9.10
N VAL A 98 8.60 -9.75 8.28
CA VAL A 98 8.81 -8.37 8.75
C VAL A 98 7.66 -7.93 9.67
N THR A 99 6.42 -8.27 9.32
CA THR A 99 5.25 -7.96 10.15
C THR A 99 5.31 -8.67 11.50
N ALA A 100 5.73 -9.93 11.55
CA ALA A 100 5.88 -10.68 12.80
C ALA A 100 6.94 -10.05 13.71
N VAL A 101 8.10 -9.68 13.17
CA VAL A 101 9.15 -8.98 13.94
C VAL A 101 8.63 -7.66 14.51
N LEU A 102 7.94 -6.85 13.70
CA LEU A 102 7.40 -5.56 14.14
C LEU A 102 6.22 -5.70 15.12
N ALA A 103 5.44 -6.78 15.02
CA ALA A 103 4.36 -7.08 15.96
C ALA A 103 4.88 -7.37 17.38
N VAL A 104 6.11 -7.89 17.50
CA VAL A 104 6.82 -8.08 18.76
C VAL A 104 7.51 -6.80 19.21
N ALA A 105 8.26 -6.14 18.32
CA ALA A 105 9.04 -4.94 18.66
C ALA A 105 8.18 -3.72 19.01
N ARG A 106 6.99 -3.60 18.40
CA ARG A 106 6.00 -2.53 18.63
C ARG A 106 6.60 -1.12 18.74
N PRO A 107 7.35 -0.65 17.72
CA PRO A 107 7.94 0.68 17.78
C PRO A 107 6.84 1.74 17.91
N GLY A 108 7.07 2.71 18.79
CA GLY A 108 6.18 3.85 18.98
C GLY A 108 6.15 4.78 17.76
N LEU A 109 5.24 5.75 17.76
CA LEU A 109 4.97 6.63 16.61
C LEU A 109 6.23 7.32 16.05
N ALA A 110 7.06 7.92 16.91
CA ALA A 110 8.25 8.66 16.46
C ALA A 110 9.30 7.74 15.82
N VAL A 111 9.59 6.60 16.45
CA VAL A 111 10.54 5.61 15.95
C VAL A 111 10.02 4.98 14.66
N GLY A 112 8.75 4.60 14.62
CA GLY A 112 8.09 4.05 13.43
C GLY A 112 8.10 5.03 12.25
N ALA A 113 7.78 6.30 12.49
CA ALA A 113 7.77 7.34 11.46
C ALA A 113 9.17 7.58 10.88
N LEU A 114 10.19 7.68 11.74
CA LEU A 114 11.57 7.81 11.31
C LEU A 114 12.01 6.59 10.50
N LEU A 115 11.78 5.39 11.04
CA LEU A 115 12.15 4.12 10.41
C LEU A 115 11.55 3.99 9.00
N VAL A 116 10.24 4.15 8.87
CA VAL A 116 9.53 3.99 7.59
C VAL A 116 9.98 5.07 6.59
N THR A 117 10.17 6.31 7.04
CA THR A 117 10.61 7.41 6.18
C THR A 117 12.02 7.16 5.63
N VAL A 118 12.95 6.73 6.49
CA VAL A 118 14.32 6.36 6.08
C VAL A 118 14.30 5.18 5.10
N ILE A 119 13.50 4.15 5.38
CA ILE A 119 13.32 3.01 4.47
C ILE A 119 12.78 3.48 3.12
N LEU A 120 11.72 4.30 3.08
CA LEU A 120 11.15 4.84 1.85
C LEU A 120 12.11 5.74 1.07
N PHE A 121 13.07 6.37 1.74
CA PHE A 121 14.11 7.16 1.09
C PHE A 121 15.18 6.27 0.44
N LEU A 122 15.57 5.17 1.10
CA LEU A 122 16.67 4.31 0.67
C LEU A 122 16.22 3.22 -0.32
N VAL A 123 15.14 2.52 -0.01
CA VAL A 123 14.68 1.31 -0.73
C VAL A 123 14.46 1.51 -2.24
N PRO A 124 13.99 2.67 -2.76
CA PRO A 124 13.87 2.86 -4.21
C PRO A 124 15.16 2.63 -5.00
N ARG A 125 16.34 2.77 -4.35
CA ARG A 125 17.67 2.49 -4.94
C ARG A 125 18.01 0.99 -4.97
N CYS A 126 17.35 0.19 -4.14
CA CYS A 126 17.56 -1.25 -4.04
C CYS A 126 16.71 -2.06 -5.02
N PHE A 127 15.78 -1.42 -5.75
CA PHE A 127 14.99 -2.09 -6.78
C PHE A 127 15.87 -2.54 -7.94
N PRO A 128 15.58 -3.70 -8.55
CA PRO A 128 16.34 -4.18 -9.70
C PRO A 128 16.21 -3.22 -10.89
N THR A 129 17.19 -3.26 -11.78
CA THR A 129 17.13 -2.55 -13.06
C THR A 129 15.93 -3.06 -13.86
N PRO A 130 15.00 -2.19 -14.30
CA PRO A 130 13.83 -2.62 -15.04
C PRO A 130 14.22 -3.33 -16.34
N LEU A 131 13.71 -4.55 -16.54
CA LEU A 131 13.79 -5.27 -17.81
C LEU A 131 12.88 -4.64 -18.87
N PRO A 132 13.07 -4.96 -20.17
CA PRO A 132 12.09 -4.65 -21.20
C PRO A 132 10.71 -5.21 -20.84
N PHE A 133 9.65 -4.47 -21.16
CA PHE A 133 8.28 -4.83 -20.81
C PHE A 133 7.32 -4.56 -21.97
N ARG A 134 6.21 -5.29 -21.99
CA ARG A 134 5.15 -5.10 -22.98
C ARG A 134 4.24 -3.95 -22.53
N PRO A 135 3.72 -3.12 -23.45
CA PRO A 135 2.73 -2.10 -23.12
C PRO A 135 1.55 -2.70 -22.35
N ALA A 136 0.94 -1.93 -21.46
CA ALA A 136 -0.23 -2.38 -20.73
C ALA A 136 -1.38 -2.66 -21.71
N VAL A 137 -1.90 -3.89 -21.69
CA VAL A 137 -3.06 -4.29 -22.50
C VAL A 137 -4.33 -3.76 -21.83
N VAL A 138 -5.28 -3.26 -22.63
CA VAL A 138 -6.62 -2.91 -22.14
C VAL A 138 -7.27 -4.18 -21.58
N LEU A 139 -7.52 -4.20 -20.27
CA LEU A 139 -7.99 -5.39 -19.56
C LEU A 139 -9.37 -5.81 -20.09
N GLY A 140 -9.48 -7.06 -20.56
CA GLY A 140 -10.76 -7.65 -20.91
C GLY A 140 -11.66 -7.81 -19.66
N ARG A 141 -12.99 -7.77 -19.84
CA ARG A 141 -13.96 -7.87 -18.74
C ARG A 141 -13.76 -9.11 -17.85
N ARG A 142 -13.37 -10.25 -18.42
CA ARG A 142 -13.07 -11.50 -17.67
C ARG A 142 -11.88 -11.33 -16.73
N GLU A 143 -10.86 -10.61 -17.17
CA GLU A 143 -9.65 -10.41 -16.38
C GLU A 143 -9.86 -9.44 -15.23
N LEU A 144 -10.65 -8.38 -15.47
CA LEU A 144 -11.12 -7.51 -14.41
C LEU A 144 -11.97 -8.31 -13.40
N GLY A 145 -12.85 -9.19 -13.85
CA GLY A 145 -13.63 -10.09 -12.99
C GLY A 145 -12.76 -10.99 -12.10
N LEU A 146 -11.71 -11.59 -12.67
CA LEU A 146 -10.74 -12.40 -11.91
C LEU A 146 -9.97 -11.58 -10.87
N ARG A 147 -9.54 -10.35 -11.21
CA ARG A 147 -8.91 -9.41 -10.26
C ARG A 147 -9.85 -9.08 -9.10
N MET A 148 -11.11 -8.81 -9.41
CA MET A 148 -12.15 -8.49 -8.42
C MET A 148 -12.42 -9.69 -7.51
N LEU A 149 -12.54 -10.90 -8.07
CA LEU A 149 -12.74 -12.12 -7.30
C LEU A 149 -11.54 -12.43 -6.40
N ALA A 150 -10.32 -12.34 -6.93
CA ALA A 150 -9.10 -12.56 -6.15
C ALA A 150 -8.98 -11.54 -5.00
N GLY A 151 -9.25 -10.25 -5.27
CA GLY A 151 -9.30 -9.23 -4.23
C GLY A 151 -10.38 -9.48 -3.19
N ALA A 152 -11.57 -9.91 -3.61
CA ALA A 152 -12.66 -10.23 -2.71
C ALA A 152 -12.32 -11.43 -1.81
N LEU A 153 -11.81 -12.53 -2.38
CA LEU A 153 -11.40 -13.73 -1.63
C LEU A 153 -10.28 -13.42 -0.64
N LEU A 154 -9.27 -12.67 -1.08
CA LEU A 154 -8.16 -12.28 -0.20
C LEU A 154 -8.64 -11.37 0.94
N THR A 155 -9.54 -10.42 0.64
CA THR A 155 -10.15 -9.56 1.66
C THR A 155 -11.01 -10.36 2.63
N LEU A 156 -11.78 -11.34 2.16
CA LEU A 156 -12.56 -12.24 3.01
C LEU A 156 -11.66 -13.07 3.92
N PHE A 157 -10.57 -13.63 3.39
CA PHE A 157 -9.58 -14.38 4.16
C PHE A 157 -8.96 -13.52 5.26
N THR A 158 -8.46 -12.33 4.92
CA THR A 158 -7.86 -11.42 5.92
C THR A 158 -8.87 -10.97 6.96
N THR A 159 -10.12 -10.73 6.55
CA THR A 159 -11.20 -10.33 7.47
C THR A 159 -11.58 -11.46 8.42
N ALA A 160 -11.57 -12.71 7.97
CA ALA A 160 -11.85 -13.88 8.81
C ALA A 160 -10.75 -14.06 9.88
N VAL A 161 -9.48 -13.91 9.49
CA VAL A 161 -8.33 -14.00 10.41
C VAL A 161 -8.28 -12.82 11.40
N ALA A 162 -8.84 -11.66 11.05
CA ALA A 162 -8.77 -10.45 11.87
C ALA A 162 -9.73 -10.40 13.09
N ARG A 163 -10.77 -11.24 13.13
CA ARG A 163 -11.86 -11.13 14.13
C ARG A 163 -11.44 -11.19 15.61
N PRO A 164 -10.43 -11.99 16.03
CA PRO A 164 -10.01 -12.05 17.43
C PRO A 164 -8.84 -11.10 17.78
N LEU A 165 -8.43 -10.19 16.89
CA LEU A 165 -7.14 -9.51 17.00
C LEU A 165 -7.20 -8.17 17.76
N GLY A 166 -6.16 -7.89 18.56
CA GLY A 166 -5.94 -6.59 19.21
C GLY A 166 -5.57 -5.46 18.22
N PRO A 167 -5.41 -4.21 18.70
CA PRO A 167 -5.18 -3.03 17.84
C PRO A 167 -3.91 -3.13 17.00
N THR A 168 -2.83 -3.70 17.54
CA THR A 168 -1.55 -3.86 16.82
C THR A 168 -1.71 -4.74 15.58
N LEU A 169 -2.26 -5.94 15.75
CA LEU A 169 -2.41 -6.89 14.65
C LEU A 169 -3.48 -6.41 13.66
N THR A 170 -4.54 -5.76 14.14
CA THR A 170 -5.56 -5.14 13.29
C THR A 170 -4.97 -4.03 12.42
N GLY A 171 -4.17 -3.13 13.00
CA GLY A 171 -3.50 -2.06 12.26
C GLY A 171 -2.50 -2.57 11.22
N MET A 172 -1.71 -3.59 11.57
CA MET A 172 -0.78 -4.22 10.61
C MET A 172 -1.51 -4.93 9.46
N LEU A 173 -2.61 -5.62 9.76
CA LEU A 173 -3.45 -6.26 8.73
C LEU A 173 -4.18 -5.24 7.86
N ALA A 174 -4.49 -4.04 8.36
CA ALA A 174 -5.07 -2.97 7.55
C ALA A 174 -4.16 -2.53 6.39
N VAL A 175 -2.85 -2.82 6.49
CA VAL A 175 -1.83 -2.51 5.48
C VAL A 175 -1.33 -3.79 4.78
N PHE A 176 -2.05 -4.90 4.94
CA PHE A 176 -1.75 -6.10 4.18
C PHE A 176 -1.77 -5.77 2.68
N PRO A 177 -0.74 -6.18 1.90
CA PRO A 177 -0.50 -5.70 0.54
C PRO A 177 -1.47 -6.30 -0.50
N ILE A 178 -2.78 -6.28 -0.26
CA ILE A 178 -3.81 -6.78 -1.21
C ILE A 178 -3.67 -6.06 -2.55
N LEU A 179 -3.73 -4.73 -2.53
CA LEU A 179 -3.63 -3.93 -3.75
C LEU A 179 -2.29 -4.17 -4.46
N THR A 180 -1.19 -4.14 -3.71
CA THR A 180 0.15 -4.34 -4.24
C THR A 180 0.30 -5.73 -4.85
N LEU A 181 -0.20 -6.78 -4.19
CA LEU A 181 -0.16 -8.16 -4.67
C LEU A 181 -0.96 -8.31 -5.97
N ILE A 182 -2.20 -7.81 -6.01
CA ILE A 182 -3.04 -7.91 -7.21
C ILE A 182 -2.40 -7.14 -8.37
N LEU A 183 -1.96 -5.91 -8.13
CA LEU A 183 -1.29 -5.13 -9.18
C LEU A 183 0.01 -5.82 -9.61
N ALA A 184 0.83 -6.30 -8.68
CA ALA A 184 2.09 -6.97 -8.99
C ALA A 184 1.89 -8.26 -9.79
N VAL A 185 0.99 -9.15 -9.36
CA VAL A 185 0.69 -10.42 -10.03
C VAL A 185 0.20 -10.19 -11.44
N PHE A 186 -0.82 -9.35 -11.62
CA PHE A 186 -1.38 -9.18 -12.94
C PHE A 186 -0.50 -8.32 -13.85
N SER A 187 0.21 -7.32 -13.33
CA SER A 187 1.19 -6.57 -14.11
C SER A 187 2.35 -7.45 -14.56
N HIS A 188 2.85 -8.32 -13.67
CA HIS A 188 3.89 -9.28 -14.01
C HIS A 188 3.40 -10.23 -15.11
N ARG A 189 2.18 -10.77 -14.97
CA ARG A 189 1.62 -11.72 -15.93
C ARG A 189 1.34 -11.13 -17.31
N ASN A 190 0.89 -9.87 -17.37
CA ASN A 190 0.43 -9.26 -18.63
C ASN A 190 1.50 -8.44 -19.34
N SER A 191 2.28 -7.70 -18.55
CA SER A 191 3.23 -6.70 -19.07
C SER A 191 4.69 -7.09 -18.78
N GLY A 192 4.92 -8.10 -17.95
CA GLY A 192 6.25 -8.62 -17.62
C GLY A 192 6.87 -7.98 -16.39
N ALA A 193 8.02 -8.54 -15.98
CA ALA A 193 8.72 -8.16 -14.75
C ALA A 193 9.18 -6.69 -14.73
N GLY A 194 9.55 -6.13 -15.89
CA GLY A 194 9.97 -4.72 -16.00
C GLY A 194 8.86 -3.74 -15.63
N PHE A 195 7.63 -3.97 -16.12
CA PHE A 195 6.47 -3.15 -15.78
C PHE A 195 6.19 -3.20 -14.28
N CYS A 196 6.18 -4.41 -13.72
CA CYS A 196 5.94 -4.63 -12.30
C CYS A 196 7.00 -3.93 -11.43
N THR A 197 8.28 -4.02 -11.81
CA THR A 197 9.39 -3.37 -11.11
C THR A 197 9.21 -1.84 -11.07
N ILE A 198 8.85 -1.22 -12.20
CA ILE A 198 8.63 0.23 -12.26
C ILE A 198 7.43 0.64 -11.41
N LEU A 199 6.32 -0.13 -11.49
CA LEU A 199 5.11 0.08 -10.71
C LEU A 199 5.39 0.00 -9.20
N LEU A 200 6.04 -1.06 -8.74
CA LEU A 200 6.34 -1.25 -7.33
C LEU A 200 7.34 -0.21 -6.81
N ARG A 201 8.35 0.14 -7.62
CA ARG A 201 9.30 1.20 -7.28
C ARG A 201 8.62 2.57 -7.17
N SER A 202 7.71 2.92 -8.08
CA SER A 202 7.01 4.21 -8.04
C SER A 202 5.99 4.29 -6.90
N MET A 203 5.45 3.15 -6.47
CA MET A 203 4.58 3.07 -5.30
C MET A 203 5.24 3.56 -4.02
N MET A 204 6.56 3.39 -3.87
CA MET A 204 7.31 3.92 -2.72
C MET A 204 7.13 5.44 -2.58
N GLY A 205 7.04 6.18 -3.69
CA GLY A 205 6.76 7.61 -3.67
C GLY A 205 5.34 7.93 -3.16
N GLY A 206 4.35 7.08 -3.48
CA GLY A 206 2.98 7.24 -2.99
C GLY A 206 2.84 6.96 -1.49
N LEU A 207 3.62 6.01 -0.96
CA LEU A 207 3.54 5.59 0.44
C LEU A 207 3.89 6.70 1.45
N TYR A 208 4.61 7.75 1.05
CA TYR A 208 4.81 8.93 1.90
C TYR A 208 3.49 9.58 2.32
N SER A 209 2.47 9.55 1.46
CA SER A 209 1.11 10.02 1.80
C SER A 209 0.46 9.15 2.87
N PHE A 210 0.70 7.84 2.86
CA PHE A 210 0.22 6.92 3.88
C PHE A 210 0.94 7.17 5.21
N VAL A 211 2.26 7.38 5.19
CA VAL A 211 3.04 7.77 6.39
C VAL A 211 2.46 9.03 7.01
N GLY A 212 2.27 10.09 6.21
CA GLY A 212 1.67 11.34 6.67
C GLY A 212 0.27 11.15 7.25
N PHE A 213 -0.56 10.36 6.56
CA PHE A 213 -1.88 10.00 7.03
C PHE A 213 -1.85 9.35 8.42
N CYS A 214 -1.04 8.31 8.61
CA CYS A 214 -0.95 7.60 9.89
C CYS A 214 -0.42 8.48 11.02
N VAL A 215 0.62 9.28 10.76
CA VAL A 215 1.21 10.17 11.76
C VAL A 215 0.21 11.22 12.20
N VAL A 216 -0.43 11.89 11.25
CA VAL A 216 -1.44 12.92 11.56
C VAL A 216 -2.62 12.29 12.27
N LEU A 217 -3.14 11.17 11.77
CA LEU A 217 -4.28 10.49 12.37
C LEU A 217 -4.01 10.09 13.83
N ALA A 218 -2.86 9.47 14.11
CA ALA A 218 -2.50 9.03 15.46
C ALA A 218 -2.42 10.20 16.45
N LEU A 219 -2.02 11.39 15.99
CA LEU A 219 -1.90 12.60 16.83
C LEU A 219 -3.23 13.35 16.99
N THR A 220 -4.08 13.37 15.96
CA THR A 220 -5.29 14.19 15.93
C THR A 220 -6.52 13.45 16.44
N ILE A 221 -6.65 12.16 16.16
CA ILE A 221 -7.88 11.42 16.48
C ILE A 221 -8.22 11.39 17.98
N PRO A 222 -7.27 11.28 18.93
CA PRO A 222 -7.62 11.27 20.35
C PRO A 222 -8.05 12.65 20.86
N ARG A 223 -7.66 13.73 20.16
CA ARG A 223 -7.86 15.12 20.59
C ARG A 223 -9.07 15.77 19.93
N LEU A 224 -9.24 15.54 18.63
CA LEU A 224 -10.26 16.19 17.82
C LEU A 224 -11.52 15.32 17.65
N GLY A 225 -11.41 14.02 17.93
CA GLY A 225 -12.46 13.03 17.66
C GLY A 225 -12.37 12.43 16.25
N THR A 226 -13.23 11.45 15.98
CA THR A 226 -13.14 10.62 14.77
C THR A 226 -13.26 11.42 13.48
N TYR A 227 -14.34 12.19 13.29
CA TYR A 227 -14.60 12.83 11.98
C TYR A 227 -13.56 13.89 11.60
N THR A 228 -13.27 14.80 12.53
CA THR A 228 -12.30 15.90 12.35
C THR A 228 -10.86 15.37 12.27
N GLY A 229 -10.49 14.41 13.12
CA GLY A 229 -9.17 13.76 13.09
C GLY A 229 -8.90 13.11 11.73
N PHE A 230 -9.90 12.40 11.18
CA PHE A 230 -9.82 11.81 9.85
C PHE A 230 -9.77 12.86 8.73
N ALA A 231 -10.58 13.91 8.79
CA ALA A 231 -10.56 14.97 7.79
C ALA A 231 -9.16 15.63 7.68
N VAL A 232 -8.54 15.91 8.83
CA VAL A 232 -7.18 16.48 8.91
C VAL A 232 -6.15 15.49 8.37
N ALA A 233 -6.26 14.20 8.72
CA ALA A 233 -5.35 13.16 8.22
C ALA A 233 -5.46 12.97 6.70
N VAL A 234 -6.66 12.97 6.13
CA VAL A 234 -6.88 12.89 4.67
C VAL A 234 -6.32 14.12 3.98
N ALA A 235 -6.56 15.33 4.50
CA ALA A 235 -6.01 16.56 3.95
C ALA A 235 -4.47 16.53 3.94
N ALA A 236 -3.85 16.07 5.04
CA ALA A 236 -2.40 15.90 5.12
C ALA A 236 -1.87 14.88 4.10
N ALA A 237 -2.57 13.75 3.94
CA ALA A 237 -2.20 12.71 2.97
C ALA A 237 -2.21 13.25 1.53
N LEU A 238 -3.26 13.99 1.15
CA LEU A 238 -3.41 14.62 -0.16
C LEU A 238 -2.34 15.71 -0.39
N GLY A 239 -2.07 16.53 0.62
CA GLY A 239 -1.01 17.54 0.60
C GLY A 239 0.37 16.92 0.36
N MET A 240 0.71 15.88 1.13
CA MET A 240 1.96 15.12 0.94
C MET A 240 2.02 14.46 -0.44
N HIS A 241 0.91 13.91 -0.93
CA HIS A 241 0.86 13.28 -2.25
C HIS A 241 1.23 14.29 -3.34
N GLY A 242 0.63 15.49 -3.30
CA GLY A 242 0.93 16.58 -4.21
C GLY A 242 2.38 17.06 -4.13
N LEU A 243 2.92 17.21 -2.91
CA LEU A 243 4.30 17.65 -2.68
C LEU A 243 5.32 16.67 -3.24
N VAL A 244 5.16 15.37 -2.96
CA VAL A 244 6.07 14.34 -3.47
C VAL A 244 6.05 14.27 -4.99
N ARG A 245 4.87 14.45 -5.62
CA ARG A 245 4.78 14.54 -7.09
C ARG A 245 5.54 15.74 -7.63
N ARG A 246 5.40 16.92 -7.01
CA ARG A 246 6.12 18.14 -7.42
C ARG A 246 7.64 17.96 -7.29
N TRP A 247 8.12 17.39 -6.20
CA TRP A 247 9.54 17.08 -6.00
C TRP A 247 10.08 16.07 -7.01
N GLY A 248 9.32 15.01 -7.30
CA GLY A 248 9.67 14.02 -8.32
C GLY A 248 9.75 14.62 -9.73
N MET A 249 8.88 15.57 -10.07
CA MET A 249 8.93 16.30 -11.34
C MET A 249 10.11 17.28 -11.40
N ALA A 250 10.43 17.96 -10.31
CA ALA A 250 11.57 18.88 -10.24
C ALA A 250 12.92 18.17 -10.45
N ARG A 251 13.11 16.99 -9.84
CA ARG A 251 14.32 16.16 -10.02
C ARG A 251 14.52 15.64 -11.45
N ARG A 252 13.45 15.52 -12.26
CA ARG A 252 13.54 15.10 -13.67
C ARG A 252 13.89 16.25 -14.62
N ARG A 253 13.78 17.51 -14.18
CA ARG A 253 14.08 18.71 -14.97
C ARG A 253 15.51 19.23 -14.80
N MET A 254 16.27 18.69 -13.84
CA MET A 254 17.69 18.99 -13.71
C MET A 254 18.46 18.21 -14.80
N PRO A 255 19.18 18.87 -15.72
CA PRO A 255 20.01 18.18 -16.69
C PRO A 255 21.07 17.37 -15.96
N ARG A 256 21.28 16.13 -16.43
CA ARG A 256 22.38 15.27 -15.98
C ARG A 256 23.69 15.73 -16.59
#